data_AF-A0A1Y4EYI4-F1
#
_entry.id   AF-A0A1Y4EYI4-F1
#
_cell.length_a   1.000
_cell.length_b   1.000
_cell.length_c   1.000
_cell.angle_alpha   90.00
_cell.angle_beta   90.00
_cell.angle_gamma   90.00
#
_symmetry.space_group_name_H-M   'P 1'
#
loop_
_entity.id
_entity.type
_entity.pdbx_description
1 polymer ?
#
loop_
_entity_poly.entity_id
_entity_poly.type
_entity_poly.pdbx_seq_one_letter_code
_entity_poly.pdbx_strand_id
1 'polypeptide(L)'
;MGSISFIFMRDRSEGRCIVVENIISYVITLLLVGIMIYSAILDFRKREIPIELFLLLFVPASITGIILNSGPTWGEACFSACFVGGCYLIIARYFGGGGGDVIMMASLSLWLGYQIGVVIFVANMLLILYRLLEKMWEKEAAEIAYAPFVLTGVIIERILYFL
;
A
#
# COMPACT_ATOMS: atom_id res chain seq x y z
N MET A 1 -51.44 -14.65 9.97
CA MET A 1 -50.39 -14.01 10.82
C MET A 1 -49.09 -14.75 10.56
N GLY A 2 -48.12 -14.19 9.83
CA GLY A 2 -46.88 -14.91 9.53
C GLY A 2 -45.87 -14.26 8.57
N SER A 3 -46.00 -12.99 8.22
CA SER A 3 -45.16 -12.39 7.15
C SER A 3 -44.36 -11.15 7.57
N ILE A 4 -44.42 -10.74 8.84
CA ILE A 4 -43.74 -9.52 9.33
C ILE A 4 -42.37 -9.85 9.94
N SER A 5 -42.15 -11.07 10.44
CA SER A 5 -40.90 -11.45 11.12
C SER A 5 -39.71 -11.72 10.18
N PHE A 6 -39.94 -11.94 8.88
CA PHE A 6 -38.88 -12.30 7.93
C PHE A 6 -38.18 -11.08 7.31
N ILE A 7 -38.85 -9.93 7.25
CA ILE A 7 -38.28 -8.69 6.68
C ILE A 7 -37.36 -8.01 7.70
N PHE A 8 -37.70 -8.06 8.99
CA PHE A 8 -36.90 -7.44 10.06
C PHE A 8 -35.62 -8.22 10.42
N MET A 9 -35.56 -9.52 10.11
CA MET A 9 -34.35 -10.34 10.31
C MET A 9 -33.30 -10.13 9.21
N ARG A 10 -33.74 -9.82 7.98
CA ARG A 10 -32.85 -9.57 6.83
C ARG A 10 -32.09 -8.25 6.96
N ASP A 11 -32.75 -7.23 7.51
CA ASP A 11 -32.20 -5.89 7.71
C ASP A 11 -31.10 -5.86 8.81
N ARG A 12 -31.30 -6.61 9.91
CA ARG A 12 -30.26 -6.80 10.94
C ARG A 12 -29.09 -7.67 10.49
N SER A 13 -29.26 -8.55 9.49
CA SER A 13 -28.14 -9.32 8.93
C SER A 13 -27.32 -8.49 7.95
N GLU A 14 -27.96 -7.68 7.10
CA GLU A 14 -27.26 -6.81 6.15
C GLU A 14 -26.47 -5.71 6.88
N GLY A 15 -27.07 -5.05 7.89
CA GLY A 15 -26.34 -4.07 8.71
C GLY A 15 -25.18 -4.67 9.52
N ARG A 16 -25.27 -5.94 9.95
CA ARG A 16 -24.16 -6.64 10.62
C ARG A 16 -23.05 -7.06 9.66
N CYS A 17 -23.39 -7.51 8.45
CA CYS A 17 -22.38 -7.81 7.42
C CYS A 17 -21.55 -6.56 7.10
N ILE A 18 -22.20 -5.41 6.89
CA ILE A 18 -21.51 -4.14 6.57
C ILE A 18 -20.57 -3.72 7.72
N VAL A 19 -21.01 -3.85 8.97
CA VAL A 19 -20.17 -3.49 10.13
C VAL A 19 -18.97 -4.44 10.28
N VAL A 20 -19.17 -5.75 10.06
CA VAL A 20 -18.09 -6.75 10.15
C VAL A 20 -17.08 -6.59 9.00
N GLU A 21 -17.55 -6.33 7.79
CA GLU A 21 -16.70 -6.04 6.61
C GLU A 21 -15.80 -4.82 6.86
N ASN A 22 -16.37 -3.75 7.42
CA ASN A 22 -15.61 -2.55 7.78
C ASN A 22 -14.53 -2.86 8.84
N ILE A 23 -14.86 -3.60 9.90
CA ILE A 23 -13.90 -3.97 10.95
C ILE A 23 -12.75 -4.79 10.38
N ILE A 24 -13.04 -5.77 9.51
CA ILE A 24 -12.01 -6.61 8.86
C ILE A 24 -11.10 -5.73 8.00
N SER A 25 -11.65 -4.81 7.22
CA SER A 25 -10.87 -3.88 6.39
C SER A 25 -9.95 -2.98 7.23
N TYR A 26 -10.43 -2.46 8.37
CA TYR A 26 -9.59 -1.69 9.30
C TYR A 26 -8.47 -2.51 9.92
N VAL A 27 -8.75 -3.75 10.34
CA VAL A 27 -7.73 -4.64 10.92
C VAL A 27 -6.66 -4.99 9.90
N ILE A 28 -7.04 -5.32 8.66
CA ILE A 28 -6.10 -5.59 7.56
C ILE A 28 -5.26 -4.34 7.26
N THR A 29 -5.89 -3.17 7.22
CA THR A 29 -5.17 -1.90 6.97
C THR A 29 -4.15 -1.60 8.06
N LEU A 30 -4.52 -1.73 9.34
CA LEU A 30 -3.61 -1.54 10.45
C LEU A 30 -2.46 -2.54 10.43
N LEU A 31 -2.74 -3.79 10.07
CA LEU A 31 -1.73 -4.84 9.97
C LEU A 31 -0.73 -4.53 8.84
N LEU A 32 -1.20 -4.14 7.66
CA LEU A 32 -0.35 -3.77 6.52
C LEU A 32 0.48 -2.51 6.78
N VAL A 33 -0.10 -1.49 7.43
CA VAL A 33 0.64 -0.30 7.86
C VAL A 33 1.70 -0.67 8.90
N GLY A 34 1.38 -1.54 9.85
CA GLY A 34 2.35 -2.05 10.84
C GLY A 34 3.53 -2.77 10.20
N ILE A 35 3.29 -3.60 9.18
CA ILE A 35 4.34 -4.26 8.41
C ILE A 35 5.18 -3.23 7.64
N MET A 36 4.55 -2.22 7.03
CA MET A 36 5.29 -1.16 6.37
C MET A 36 6.19 -0.37 7.32
N ILE A 37 5.74 -0.10 8.55
CA ILE A 37 6.58 0.51 9.59
C ILE A 37 7.76 -0.40 9.91
N TYR A 38 7.51 -1.69 10.11
CA TYR A 38 8.56 -2.68 10.35
C TYR A 38 9.58 -2.73 9.20
N SER A 39 9.10 -2.75 7.96
CA SER A 39 9.93 -2.72 6.76
C SER A 39 10.70 -1.43 6.61
N ALA A 40 10.11 -0.27 6.92
CA ALA A 40 10.82 1.01 6.92
C ALA A 40 11.93 1.05 7.98
N ILE A 41 11.69 0.47 9.16
CA ILE A 41 12.71 0.35 10.22
C ILE A 41 13.84 -0.61 9.78
N LEU A 42 13.51 -1.73 9.15
CA LEU A 42 14.50 -2.66 8.61
C LEU A 42 15.31 -2.05 7.47
N ASP A 43 14.67 -1.34 6.55
CA ASP A 43 15.32 -0.64 5.45
C ASP A 43 16.29 0.42 5.99
N PHE A 44 15.88 1.18 7.01
CA PHE A 44 16.74 2.17 7.66
C PHE A 44 17.93 1.54 8.42
N ARG A 45 17.74 0.39 9.07
CA ARG A 45 18.75 -0.24 9.93
C ARG A 45 19.70 -1.18 9.19
N LYS A 46 19.20 -1.89 8.17
CA LYS A 46 19.89 -3.00 7.50
C LYS A 46 19.94 -2.84 5.98
N ARG A 47 19.21 -1.89 5.40
CA ARG A 47 19.06 -1.72 3.93
C ARG A 47 18.58 -2.99 3.22
N GLU A 48 17.81 -3.81 3.94
CA GLU A 48 17.22 -5.03 3.43
C GLU A 48 15.70 -4.91 3.53
N ILE A 49 15.03 -4.95 2.38
CA ILE A 49 13.58 -5.04 2.30
C ILE A 49 13.22 -6.53 2.34
N PRO A 50 12.43 -7.01 3.32
CA PRO A 50 12.01 -8.40 3.36
C PRO A 50 10.95 -8.66 2.28
N ILE A 51 11.42 -8.96 1.06
CA ILE A 51 10.61 -9.18 -0.15
C ILE A 51 9.54 -10.26 0.07
N GLU A 52 9.90 -11.33 0.77
CA GLU A 52 9.01 -12.46 1.04
C GLU A 52 7.79 -12.06 1.89
N LEU A 53 8.00 -11.19 2.89
CA LEU A 53 6.91 -10.69 3.74
C LEU A 53 5.95 -9.80 2.96
N PHE A 54 6.45 -8.97 2.05
CA PHE A 54 5.61 -8.12 1.21
C PHE A 54 4.68 -8.94 0.32
N LEU A 55 5.23 -9.90 -0.41
CA LEU A 55 4.43 -10.77 -1.27
C LEU A 55 3.44 -11.62 -0.46
N LEU A 56 3.90 -12.22 0.64
CA LEU A 56 3.08 -13.10 1.47
C LEU A 56 1.89 -12.38 2.12
N LEU A 57 2.01 -11.08 2.42
CA LEU A 57 0.97 -10.34 3.12
C LEU A 57 0.12 -9.47 2.20
N PHE A 58 0.73 -8.71 1.29
CA PHE A 58 -0.02 -7.81 0.41
C PHE A 58 -0.80 -8.57 -0.65
N VAL A 59 -0.30 -9.70 -1.17
CA VAL A 59 -1.04 -10.46 -2.19
C VAL A 59 -2.33 -11.07 -1.60
N PRO A 60 -2.31 -11.83 -0.48
CA PRO A 60 -3.54 -12.34 0.10
C PRO A 60 -4.46 -11.25 0.63
N ALA A 61 -3.91 -10.15 1.17
CA ALA A 61 -4.72 -9.00 1.62
C ALA A 61 -5.44 -8.31 0.45
N SER A 62 -4.78 -8.19 -0.71
CA SER A 62 -5.41 -7.66 -1.93
C SER A 62 -6.51 -8.59 -2.42
N ILE A 63 -6.25 -9.90 -2.47
CA ILE A 63 -7.26 -10.90 -2.87
C ILE A 63 -8.47 -10.88 -1.93
N THR A 64 -8.25 -10.83 -0.61
CA THR A 64 -9.35 -10.72 0.36
C THR A 64 -10.10 -9.41 0.22
N GLY A 65 -9.42 -8.29 0.03
CA GLY A 65 -10.06 -6.99 -0.24
C GLY A 65 -10.93 -7.00 -1.49
N ILE A 66 -10.49 -7.65 -2.57
CA ILE A 66 -11.27 -7.81 -3.80
C ILE A 66 -12.50 -8.71 -3.55
N ILE A 67 -12.33 -9.84 -2.86
CA ILE A 67 -13.44 -10.76 -2.55
C ILE A 67 -14.51 -10.09 -1.68
N LEU A 68 -14.08 -9.25 -0.73
CA LEU A 68 -14.96 -8.51 0.18
C LEU A 68 -15.52 -7.21 -0.42
N ASN A 69 -15.24 -6.90 -1.70
CA ASN A 69 -15.59 -5.64 -2.35
C ASN A 69 -15.15 -4.38 -1.57
N SER A 70 -14.11 -4.50 -0.73
CA SER A 70 -13.56 -3.43 0.10
C SER A 70 -12.26 -2.85 -0.46
N GLY A 71 -11.83 -3.32 -1.63
CA GLY A 71 -10.59 -2.93 -2.31
C GLY A 71 -10.81 -2.63 -3.80
N PRO A 72 -9.73 -2.42 -4.57
CA PRO A 72 -9.81 -2.21 -6.01
C PRO A 72 -10.43 -3.42 -6.72
N THR A 73 -10.95 -3.23 -7.93
CA THR A 73 -11.41 -4.39 -8.72
C THR A 73 -10.22 -5.22 -9.23
N TRP A 74 -10.46 -6.50 -9.60
CA TRP A 74 -9.42 -7.36 -10.18
C TRP A 74 -8.70 -6.72 -11.37
N GLY A 75 -9.43 -6.03 -12.25
CA GLY A 75 -8.86 -5.37 -13.41
C GLY A 75 -7.95 -4.21 -13.02
N GLU A 76 -8.38 -3.41 -12.06
CA GLU A 76 -7.61 -2.26 -11.55
C GLU A 76 -6.34 -2.70 -10.84
N ALA A 77 -6.43 -3.68 -9.95
CA ALA A 77 -5.29 -4.21 -9.20
C ALA A 77 -4.23 -4.82 -10.13
N CYS A 78 -4.65 -5.64 -11.11
CA CYS A 78 -3.73 -6.23 -12.07
C CYS A 78 -3.09 -5.17 -12.98
N PHE A 79 -3.88 -4.20 -13.46
CA PHE A 79 -3.37 -3.15 -14.33
C PHE A 79 -2.40 -2.22 -13.59
N SER A 80 -2.74 -1.76 -12.38
CA SER A 80 -1.87 -0.92 -11.56
C SER A 80 -0.57 -1.64 -11.22
N ALA A 81 -0.62 -2.93 -10.87
CA ALA A 81 0.57 -3.72 -10.54
C ALA A 81 1.50 -3.95 -11.71
N CYS A 82 0.96 -4.31 -12.88
CA CYS A 82 1.76 -4.46 -14.08
C CYS A 82 2.36 -3.12 -14.53
N PHE A 83 1.59 -2.03 -14.46
CA PHE A 83 2.05 -0.72 -14.88
C PHE A 83 3.13 -0.17 -13.94
N VAL A 84 2.85 -0.11 -12.62
CA VAL A 84 3.80 0.40 -11.62
C VAL A 84 5.03 -0.50 -11.55
N GLY A 85 4.85 -1.81 -11.48
CA GLY A 85 5.94 -2.78 -11.47
C GLY A 85 6.82 -2.66 -12.71
N GLY A 86 6.21 -2.55 -13.90
CA GLY A 86 6.92 -2.36 -15.16
C GLY A 86 7.73 -1.05 -15.21
N CYS A 87 7.13 0.08 -14.81
CA CYS A 87 7.82 1.36 -14.74
C CYS A 87 9.03 1.31 -13.78
N TYR A 88 8.85 0.76 -12.58
CA TYR A 88 9.92 0.66 -11.60
C TYR A 88 11.00 -0.37 -12.01
N LEU A 89 10.66 -1.44 -12.73
CA LEU A 89 11.62 -2.37 -13.32
C LEU A 89 12.53 -1.68 -14.34
N ILE A 90 11.95 -0.87 -15.23
CA ILE A 90 12.70 -0.09 -16.20
C ILE A 90 13.65 0.87 -15.47
N ILE A 91 13.15 1.63 -14.49
CA ILE A 91 13.97 2.56 -13.70
C ILE A 91 15.10 1.81 -13.00
N ALA A 92 14.81 0.67 -12.35
CA ALA A 92 15.81 -0.14 -11.66
C ALA A 92 16.92 -0.60 -12.61
N ARG A 93 16.57 -1.01 -13.84
CA ARG A 93 17.54 -1.52 -14.82
C ARG A 93 18.45 -0.43 -15.39
N TYR A 94 17.94 0.78 -15.60
CA TYR A 94 18.69 1.89 -16.21
C TYR A 94 19.39 2.80 -15.19
N PHE A 95 18.84 2.99 -14.00
CA PHE A 95 19.36 3.90 -12.97
C PHE A 95 19.97 3.20 -11.75
N GLY A 96 20.08 1.87 -11.77
CA GLY A 96 20.70 1.10 -10.69
C GLY A 96 19.85 1.01 -9.42
N GLY A 97 18.52 0.99 -9.56
CA GLY A 97 17.59 0.90 -8.43
C GLY A 97 17.53 -0.48 -7.79
N GLY A 98 17.14 -0.54 -6.51
CA GLY A 98 16.99 -1.79 -5.77
C GLY A 98 15.77 -2.59 -6.23
N GLY A 99 15.93 -3.90 -6.47
CA GLY A 99 14.81 -4.78 -6.82
C GLY A 99 13.73 -4.87 -5.73
N GLY A 100 14.10 -4.62 -4.48
CA GLY A 100 13.16 -4.54 -3.36
C GLY A 100 12.13 -3.43 -3.51
N ASP A 101 12.52 -2.26 -4.04
CA ASP A 101 11.62 -1.12 -4.24
C ASP A 101 10.56 -1.43 -5.30
N VAL A 102 10.95 -2.14 -6.36
CA VAL A 102 10.04 -2.58 -7.42
C VAL A 102 8.94 -3.47 -6.83
N ILE A 103 9.34 -4.48 -6.06
CA ILE A 103 8.39 -5.45 -5.50
C ILE A 103 7.50 -4.78 -4.46
N MET A 104 8.06 -3.91 -3.61
CA MET A 104 7.28 -3.13 -2.65
C MET A 104 6.21 -2.29 -3.35
N MET A 105 6.58 -1.53 -4.39
CA MET A 105 5.63 -0.68 -5.12
C MET A 105 4.60 -1.50 -5.90
N ALA A 106 4.99 -2.62 -6.50
CA ALA A 106 4.07 -3.53 -7.17
C ALA A 106 3.07 -4.16 -6.19
N SER A 107 3.53 -4.66 -5.04
CA SER A 107 2.67 -5.23 -4.00
C SER A 107 1.72 -4.18 -3.40
N LEU A 108 2.18 -2.94 -3.19
CA LEU A 108 1.33 -1.85 -2.73
C LEU A 108 0.27 -1.47 -3.76
N SER A 109 0.62 -1.47 -5.04
CA SER A 109 -0.32 -1.15 -6.12
C SER A 109 -1.43 -2.20 -6.29
N LEU A 110 -1.19 -3.47 -5.93
CA LEU A 110 -2.24 -4.50 -5.86
C LEU A 110 -3.28 -4.19 -4.79
N TRP A 111 -2.83 -3.63 -3.66
CA TRP A 111 -3.70 -3.32 -2.54
C TRP A 111 -4.45 -2.00 -2.72
N LEU A 112 -3.78 -0.99 -3.29
CA LEU A 112 -4.29 0.37 -3.46
C LEU A 112 -4.99 0.61 -4.80
N GLY A 113 -4.73 -0.21 -5.82
CA GLY A 113 -5.23 0.04 -7.17
C GLY A 113 -4.72 1.38 -7.72
N TYR A 114 -5.63 2.20 -8.26
CA TYR A 114 -5.29 3.53 -8.81
C TYR A 114 -4.82 4.54 -7.75
N GLN A 115 -5.14 4.34 -6.48
CA GLN A 115 -4.73 5.24 -5.39
C GLN A 115 -3.22 5.24 -5.17
N ILE A 116 -2.51 4.24 -5.69
CA ILE A 116 -1.04 4.20 -5.68
C ILE A 116 -0.41 5.44 -6.32
N GLY A 117 -1.11 6.13 -7.23
CA GLY A 117 -0.65 7.37 -7.82
C GLY A 117 -0.35 8.47 -6.80
N VAL A 118 -1.17 8.57 -5.73
CA VAL A 118 -0.95 9.52 -4.64
C VAL A 118 0.32 9.17 -3.86
N VAL A 119 0.49 7.89 -3.53
CA VAL A 119 1.67 7.39 -2.81
C VAL A 119 2.95 7.66 -3.61
N ILE A 120 2.95 7.35 -4.91
CA ILE A 120 4.07 7.61 -5.82
C ILE A 120 4.38 9.11 -5.86
N PHE A 121 3.36 9.97 -6.00
CA PHE A 121 3.54 11.42 -6.06
C PHE A 121 4.17 11.97 -4.78
N VAL A 122 3.62 11.62 -3.62
CA VAL A 122 4.13 12.07 -2.32
C VAL A 122 5.55 11.55 -2.07
N ALA A 123 5.80 10.26 -2.31
CA ALA A 123 7.11 9.65 -2.09
C ALA A 123 8.19 10.31 -2.95
N ASN A 124 7.91 10.56 -4.24
CA ASN A 124 8.86 11.25 -5.13
C ASN A 124 9.06 12.72 -4.75
N MET A 125 8.00 13.44 -4.35
CA MET A 125 8.13 14.83 -3.88
C MET A 125 9.03 14.92 -2.64
N LEU A 126 8.85 14.03 -1.67
CA LEU A 126 9.68 13.99 -0.47
C LEU A 126 11.12 13.60 -0.78
N LEU A 127 11.33 12.64 -1.69
CA LEU A 127 12.67 12.21 -2.10
C LEU A 127 13.43 13.31 -2.83
N ILE A 128 12.76 14.07 -3.71
CA ILE A 128 13.34 15.24 -4.37
C ILE A 128 13.70 16.30 -3.34
N LEU A 129 12.79 16.61 -2.40
CA LEU A 129 13.02 17.58 -1.34
C LEU A 129 14.22 17.17 -0.47
N TYR A 130 14.32 15.90 -0.10
CA TYR A 130 15.43 15.37 0.68
C TYR A 130 16.76 15.50 -0.07
N ARG A 131 16.82 15.14 -1.35
CA ARG A 131 18.02 15.30 -2.17
C ARG A 131 18.44 16.76 -2.35
N LEU A 132 17.47 17.68 -2.48
CA LEU A 132 17.76 19.11 -2.54
C LEU A 132 18.37 19.61 -1.23
N LEU A 133 17.81 19.20 -0.09
CA LEU A 133 18.34 19.54 1.23
C LEU A 133 19.74 18.96 1.46
N GLU A 134 19.97 17.71 1.07
CA GLU A 134 21.29 17.06 1.19
C GLU A 134 22.35 17.78 0.35
N LYS A 135 21.99 18.18 -0.88
CA LYS A 135 22.84 19.00 -1.74
C LYS A 135 23.13 20.38 -1.16
N MET A 136 22.16 20.99 -0.47
CA MET A 136 22.37 22.26 0.23
C MET A 136 23.25 22.13 1.48
N TRP A 137 23.30 20.96 2.10
CA TRP A 137 24.06 20.71 3.33
C TRP A 137 25.45 20.09 3.11
N GLU A 138 25.88 19.94 1.85
CA GLU A 138 27.17 19.33 1.45
C GLU A 138 27.45 17.98 2.14
N LYS A 139 26.41 17.20 2.45
CA LYS A 139 26.60 15.85 2.98
C LYS A 139 26.91 14.89 1.83
N GLU A 140 27.84 13.95 2.08
CA GLU A 140 28.14 12.89 1.13
C GLU A 140 26.85 12.14 0.76
N ALA A 141 26.68 11.87 -0.53
CA ALA A 141 25.53 11.19 -1.10
C ALA A 141 25.41 9.77 -0.53
N ALA A 142 24.70 9.64 0.58
CA ALA A 142 24.40 8.35 1.18
C ALA A 142 23.30 7.66 0.36
N GLU A 143 23.37 6.33 0.26
CA GLU A 143 22.25 5.52 -0.23
C GLU A 143 21.00 5.79 0.62
N ILE A 144 19.94 6.25 -0.04
CA ILE A 144 18.71 6.72 0.59
C ILE A 144 17.73 5.55 0.73
N ALA A 145 17.28 5.28 1.96
CA ALA A 145 16.21 4.32 2.25
C ALA A 145 14.86 4.84 1.67
N TYR A 146 14.28 4.13 0.71
CA TYR A 146 13.07 4.55 -0.01
C TYR A 146 11.79 4.22 0.77
N ALA A 147 11.78 3.13 1.54
CA ALA A 147 10.62 2.66 2.30
C ALA A 147 9.96 3.71 3.24
N PRO A 148 10.70 4.55 4.01
CA PRO A 148 10.06 5.56 4.88
C PRO A 148 9.28 6.64 4.10
N PHE A 149 9.73 7.01 2.89
CA PHE A 149 9.00 7.96 2.05
C PHE A 149 7.71 7.36 1.51
N VAL A 150 7.74 6.08 1.11
CA VAL A 150 6.55 5.35 0.67
C VAL A 150 5.56 5.18 1.81
N LEU A 151 6.02 4.84 3.02
CA LEU A 151 5.19 4.78 4.22
C LEU A 151 4.45 6.11 4.47
N THR A 152 5.15 7.24 4.33
CA THR A 152 4.54 8.58 4.49
C THR A 152 3.44 8.81 3.45
N GLY A 153 3.69 8.43 2.20
CA GLY A 153 2.68 8.47 1.15
C GLY A 153 1.46 7.60 1.44
N VAL A 154 1.66 6.39 1.96
CA VAL A 154 0.57 5.47 2.34
C VAL A 154 -0.25 6.03 3.50
N ILE A 155 0.38 6.62 4.52
CA ILE A 155 -0.35 7.25 5.63
C ILE A 155 -1.23 8.39 5.13
N ILE A 156 -0.71 9.25 4.25
CA ILE A 156 -1.46 10.37 3.68
C ILE A 156 -2.60 9.87 2.79
N GLU A 157 -2.35 8.88 1.94
CA GLU A 157 -3.39 8.25 1.12
C GLU A 157 -4.52 7.70 1.99
N ARG A 158 -4.18 6.98 3.08
CA ARG A 158 -5.19 6.42 3.98
C ARG A 158 -5.98 7.49 4.72
N ILE A 159 -5.34 8.57 5.15
CA ILE A 159 -6.06 9.71 5.74
C ILE A 159 -7.03 10.31 4.72
N LEU A 160 -6.60 10.51 3.46
CA LEU A 160 -7.46 11.04 2.40
C LEU A 160 -8.62 10.10 2.03
N TYR A 161 -8.41 8.79 2.10
CA TYR A 161 -9.45 7.80 1.82
C TYR A 161 -10.54 7.76 2.90
N PHE A 162 -10.18 8.00 4.16
CA PHE A 162 -11.11 8.00 5.29
C PHE A 162 -11.81 9.33 5.55
N LEU A 163 -11.43 10.40 4.83
CA LEU A 163 -11.97 11.76 5.01
C LEU A 163 -13.10 12.05 4.01
#